data_AF-A0A848WE13-F1
#
_entry.id   AF-A0A848WE13-F1
#
_cell.length_a   1.000
_cell.length_b   1.000
_cell.length_c   1.000
_cell.angle_alpha   90.00
_cell.angle_beta   90.00
_cell.angle_gamma   90.00
#
_symmetry.space_group_name_H-M   'P 1'
#
loop_
_entity.id
_entity.type
_entity.pdbx_description
1 polymer ?
#
loop_
_entity_poly.entity_id
_entity_poly.type
_entity_poly.pdbx_seq_one_letter_code
_entity_poly.pdbx_strand_id
1 'polypeptide(L)'
;MSVNQPLTIGGVTVPNRVFLAPLSGVSDQPFRRLVRRYSAGLVFSEMVASREMLQQSRLSERKSRITGEIGPIAVQLAGTDPEIMGEAARMVAGRGAEIIDINFGCPAKKIVRKAAGSALMRDVPLATAIMKA
;
A
#
# COMPACT_ATOMS: atom_id res chain seq x y z
N MET A 1 -10.50 10.70 21.76
CA MET A 1 -9.27 10.65 20.95
C MET A 1 -9.27 11.86 20.01
N SER A 2 -8.16 12.61 19.94
CA SER A 2 -8.04 13.74 19.00
C SER A 2 -7.41 13.27 17.68
N VAL A 3 -7.94 13.74 16.55
CA VAL A 3 -7.39 13.42 15.22
C VAL A 3 -6.02 14.06 14.98
N ASN A 4 -5.66 15.09 15.74
CA ASN A 4 -4.40 15.81 15.60
C ASN A 4 -3.24 15.20 16.40
N GLN A 5 -3.49 14.14 17.19
CA GLN A 5 -2.44 13.47 17.94
C GLN A 5 -1.65 12.50 17.04
N PRO A 6 -0.32 12.41 17.20
CA PRO A 6 0.47 11.42 16.49
C PRO A 6 0.02 9.96 16.73
N LEU A 7 0.36 9.09 15.78
CA LEU A 7 0.17 7.64 15.85
C LEU A 7 1.47 6.94 15.44
N THR A 8 1.91 5.93 16.18
CA THR A 8 3.07 5.11 15.79
C THR A 8 2.61 3.78 15.19
N ILE A 9 3.13 3.43 14.02
CA ILE A 9 2.85 2.19 13.30
C ILE A 9 4.19 1.50 13.01
N GLY A 10 4.47 0.36 13.66
CA GLY A 10 5.69 -0.43 13.38
C GLY A 10 7.01 0.32 13.54
N GLY A 11 7.04 1.42 14.31
CA GLY A 11 8.21 2.30 14.48
C GLY A 11 8.15 3.61 13.68
N VAL A 12 7.20 3.76 12.75
CA VAL A 12 6.99 4.98 11.97
C VAL A 12 6.02 5.90 12.71
N THR A 13 6.43 7.13 13.00
CA THR A 13 5.57 8.15 13.62
C THR A 13 4.80 8.93 12.55
N VAL A 14 3.48 8.78 12.54
CA VAL A 14 2.55 9.54 11.72
C VAL A 14 2.08 10.77 12.51
N PRO A 15 2.13 11.99 11.95
CA PRO A 15 1.96 13.23 12.74
C PRO A 15 0.52 13.49 13.20
N ASN A 16 -0.47 12.90 12.55
CA ASN A 16 -1.89 12.98 12.92
C ASN A 16 -2.64 11.75 12.39
N ARG A 17 -3.93 11.60 12.70
CA ARG A 17 -4.77 10.44 12.39
C ARG A 17 -5.69 10.64 11.18
N VAL A 18 -5.31 11.53 10.27
CA VAL A 18 -6.04 11.78 9.01
C VAL A 18 -5.23 11.20 7.86
N PHE A 19 -5.76 10.16 7.23
CA PHE A 19 -5.04 9.40 6.21
C PHE A 19 -5.72 9.51 4.84
N LEU A 20 -4.93 9.64 3.78
CA LEU A 20 -5.42 9.48 2.42
C LEU A 20 -5.46 7.98 2.09
N ALA A 21 -6.66 7.43 1.89
CA ALA A 21 -6.84 6.03 1.51
C ALA A 21 -6.19 5.68 0.15
N PRO A 22 -5.80 4.41 -0.06
CA PRO A 22 -5.32 3.92 -1.35
C PRO A 22 -6.48 3.81 -2.35
N LEU A 23 -6.41 4.56 -3.43
CA LEU A 23 -7.48 4.68 -4.43
C LEU A 23 -6.87 4.48 -5.83
N SER A 24 -7.01 3.28 -6.39
CA SER A 24 -6.50 2.98 -7.73
C SER A 24 -7.08 3.94 -8.78
N GLY A 25 -6.20 4.62 -9.53
CA GLY A 25 -6.55 5.65 -10.51
C GLY A 25 -6.75 7.05 -9.93
N VAL A 26 -6.60 7.25 -8.62
CA VAL A 26 -6.80 8.54 -7.94
C VAL A 26 -5.59 8.93 -7.10
N SER A 27 -5.09 8.04 -6.23
CA SER A 27 -3.99 8.34 -5.30
C SER A 27 -2.60 8.26 -5.97
N ASP A 28 -2.47 8.85 -7.16
CA ASP A 28 -1.21 8.99 -7.87
C ASP A 28 -0.27 9.98 -7.16
N GLN A 29 0.99 10.04 -7.60
CA GLN A 29 2.00 10.88 -6.95
C GLN A 29 1.62 12.38 -6.92
N PRO A 30 1.18 13.01 -8.03
CA PRO A 30 0.68 14.39 -7.99
C PRO A 30 -0.44 14.62 -6.97
N PHE A 31 -1.43 13.72 -6.91
CA PHE A 31 -2.55 13.85 -5.98
C PHE A 31 -2.11 13.72 -4.52
N ARG A 32 -1.25 12.75 -4.20
CA ARG A 32 -0.70 12.59 -2.84
C ARG A 32 0.08 13.83 -2.40
N ARG A 33 0.90 14.41 -3.30
CA ARG A 33 1.63 15.67 -3.03
C ARG A 33 0.69 16.83 -2.76
N LEU A 34 -0.44 16.92 -3.47
CA LEU A 34 -1.47 17.92 -3.22
C LEU A 34 -2.11 17.71 -1.85
N VAL A 35 -2.59 16.50 -1.57
CA VAL A 35 -3.27 16.16 -0.30
C VAL A 35 -2.37 16.40 0.92
N ARG A 36 -1.06 16.17 0.79
CA ARG A 36 -0.10 16.45 1.86
C ARG A 36 -0.08 17.93 2.27
N ARG A 37 -0.34 18.86 1.35
CA ARG A 37 -0.45 20.30 1.67
C ARG A 37 -1.64 20.62 2.59
N TYR A 38 -2.61 19.72 2.67
CA TYR A 38 -3.77 19.80 3.56
C TYR A 38 -3.59 18.95 4.83
N SER A 39 -2.34 18.73 5.24
CA SER A 39 -1.97 18.10 6.53
C SER A 39 -2.37 16.63 6.70
N ALA A 40 -2.49 15.84 5.62
CA ALA A 40 -2.68 14.39 5.75
C ALA A 40 -1.44 13.73 6.40
N GLY A 41 -1.66 13.05 7.53
CA GLY A 41 -0.59 12.42 8.31
C GLY A 41 0.08 11.27 7.57
N LEU A 42 -0.71 10.42 6.92
CA LEU A 42 -0.22 9.29 6.10
C LEU A 42 -0.93 9.33 4.75
N VAL A 43 -0.18 9.05 3.69
CA VAL A 43 -0.73 8.87 2.34
C VAL A 43 -0.37 7.49 1.82
N PHE A 44 -1.28 6.89 1.06
CA PHE A 44 -1.08 5.58 0.47
C PHE A 44 -0.95 5.69 -1.04
N SER A 45 -0.08 4.86 -1.63
CA SER A 45 0.00 4.70 -3.09
C SER A 45 -1.32 4.19 -3.67
N GLU A 46 -1.40 4.17 -5.00
CA GLU A 46 -2.37 3.28 -5.64
C GLU A 46 -2.04 1.81 -5.30
N MET A 47 -3.01 0.91 -5.44
CA MET A 47 -2.78 -0.52 -5.30
C MET A 47 -1.86 -1.05 -6.41
N VAL A 48 -0.75 -1.67 -6.00
CA VAL A 48 0.25 -2.29 -6.86
C VAL A 48 0.08 -3.81 -6.84
N ALA A 49 -0.06 -4.44 -8.00
CA ALA A 49 -0.08 -5.89 -8.08
C ALA A 49 1.33 -6.45 -7.89
N SER A 50 1.52 -7.40 -6.95
CA SER A 50 2.85 -7.91 -6.58
C SER A 50 3.59 -8.56 -7.76
N ARG A 51 2.91 -9.39 -8.57
CA ARG A 51 3.49 -9.97 -9.78
C ARG A 51 3.95 -8.92 -10.80
N GLU A 52 3.21 -7.82 -10.95
CA GLU A 52 3.59 -6.73 -11.86
C GLU A 52 4.78 -5.94 -11.30
N MET A 53 4.88 -5.83 -9.98
CA MET A 53 6.00 -5.18 -9.28
C MET A 53 7.32 -5.92 -9.54
N LEU A 54 7.32 -7.26 -9.42
CA LEU A 54 8.50 -8.09 -9.72
C LEU A 54 8.91 -7.99 -11.20
N GLN A 55 7.94 -7.92 -12.10
CA GLN A 55 8.18 -7.71 -13.53
C GLN A 55 8.62 -6.28 -13.87
N GLN A 56 8.65 -5.38 -12.88
CA GLN A 56 8.96 -3.96 -13.06
C GLN A 56 8.15 -3.32 -14.19
N SER A 57 6.88 -3.68 -14.30
CA SER A 57 6.02 -3.14 -15.36
C SER A 57 5.94 -1.62 -15.22
N ARG A 58 5.90 -0.89 -16.35
CA ARG A 58 5.77 0.58 -16.34
C ARG A 58 4.63 1.08 -15.46
N LEU A 59 3.53 0.33 -15.39
CA LEU A 59 2.38 0.65 -14.55
C LEU A 59 2.70 0.49 -13.05
N SER A 60 3.32 -0.64 -12.65
CA SER A 60 3.70 -0.88 -11.27
C SER A 60 4.74 0.13 -10.77
N GLU A 61 5.70 0.50 -11.62
CA GLU A 61 6.70 1.52 -11.30
C GLU A 61 6.08 2.90 -11.14
N ARG A 62 5.10 3.25 -11.99
CA ARG A 62 4.39 4.53 -11.84
C ARG A 62 3.60 4.57 -10.53
N LYS A 63 2.88 3.49 -10.20
CA LYS A 63 2.02 3.42 -9.01
C LYS A 63 2.81 3.40 -7.70
N SER A 64 3.94 2.70 -7.68
CA SER A 64 4.82 2.58 -6.50
C SER A 64 5.82 3.74 -6.34
N ARG A 65 5.87 4.68 -7.29
CA ARG A 65 6.81 5.81 -7.25
C ARG A 65 6.47 6.73 -6.08
N ILE A 66 7.44 6.92 -5.20
CA ILE A 66 7.35 7.82 -4.03
C ILE A 66 8.51 8.83 -3.94
N THR A 67 9.45 8.78 -4.89
CA THR A 67 10.62 9.66 -4.92
C THR A 67 10.21 11.14 -4.91
N GLY A 68 10.81 11.92 -4.00
CA GLY A 68 10.59 13.36 -3.87
C GLY A 68 9.31 13.74 -3.11
N GLU A 69 8.59 12.78 -2.54
CA GLU A 69 7.50 13.05 -1.59
C GLU A 69 8.04 13.15 -0.15
N ILE A 70 7.32 13.89 0.70
CA ILE A 70 7.72 14.20 2.08
C ILE A 70 6.81 13.46 3.06
N GLY A 71 7.40 12.97 4.15
CA GLY A 71 6.72 12.30 5.27
C GLY A 71 6.36 10.84 4.96
N PRO A 72 5.69 10.15 5.90
CA PRO A 72 5.45 8.72 5.79
C PRO A 72 4.48 8.39 4.66
N ILE A 73 4.90 7.48 3.78
CA ILE A 73 4.10 6.99 2.66
C ILE A 73 4.00 5.48 2.78
N ALA A 74 2.78 4.97 2.69
CA ALA A 74 2.52 3.55 2.59
C ALA A 74 2.39 3.13 1.12
N VAL A 75 3.05 2.04 0.74
CA VAL A 75 2.80 1.41 -0.56
C VAL A 75 1.87 0.21 -0.37
N GLN A 76 0.73 0.22 -1.06
CA GLN A 76 -0.23 -0.86 -0.99
C GLN A 76 0.05 -1.94 -2.04
N LEU A 77 0.30 -3.17 -1.59
CA LEU A 77 0.48 -4.37 -2.41
C LEU A 77 -0.78 -5.22 -2.46
N ALA A 78 -0.98 -5.93 -3.57
CA ALA A 78 -2.03 -6.92 -3.73
C ALA A 78 -1.51 -8.16 -4.48
N GLY A 79 -1.80 -9.33 -3.94
CA GLY A 79 -1.40 -10.62 -4.51
C GLY A 79 -1.88 -11.77 -3.62
N THR A 80 -1.68 -12.99 -4.10
CA THR A 80 -2.16 -14.22 -3.45
C THR A 80 -1.06 -15.25 -3.20
N ASP A 81 0.18 -14.91 -3.54
CA ASP A 81 1.33 -15.79 -3.50
C ASP A 81 2.31 -15.24 -2.47
N PRO A 82 2.54 -15.94 -1.33
CA PRO A 82 3.36 -15.44 -0.24
C PRO A 82 4.79 -15.05 -0.67
N GLU A 83 5.46 -15.88 -1.48
CA GLU A 83 6.84 -15.61 -1.90
C GLU A 83 6.93 -14.35 -2.75
N ILE A 84 6.00 -14.20 -3.70
CA ILE A 84 5.93 -13.02 -4.56
C ILE A 84 5.54 -11.77 -3.78
N MET A 85 4.66 -11.90 -2.79
CA MET A 85 4.29 -10.80 -1.90
C MET A 85 5.48 -10.34 -1.07
N GLY A 86 6.24 -11.26 -0.47
CA GLY A 86 7.44 -10.94 0.31
C GLY A 86 8.54 -10.31 -0.54
N GLU A 87 8.75 -10.79 -1.77
CA GLU A 87 9.69 -10.16 -2.71
C GLU A 87 9.24 -8.74 -3.10
N ALA A 88 7.96 -8.57 -3.45
CA ALA A 88 7.43 -7.26 -3.78
C ALA A 88 7.55 -6.29 -2.59
N ALA A 89 7.32 -6.76 -1.37
CA ALA A 89 7.48 -6.01 -0.14
C ALA A 89 8.93 -5.54 0.05
N ARG A 90 9.91 -6.45 -0.12
CA ARG A 90 11.35 -6.10 -0.07
C ARG A 90 11.73 -5.08 -1.15
N MET A 91 11.21 -5.21 -2.36
CA MET A 91 11.45 -4.24 -3.45
C MET A 91 10.91 -2.85 -3.13
N VAL A 92 9.67 -2.73 -2.60
CA VAL A 92 9.09 -1.41 -2.30
C VAL A 92 9.73 -0.78 -1.06
N ALA A 93 10.11 -1.57 -0.05
CA ALA A 93 10.91 -1.10 1.08
C ALA A 93 12.26 -0.55 0.62
N GLY A 94 12.97 -1.29 -0.25
CA GLY A 94 14.24 -0.84 -0.85
C GLY A 94 14.11 0.43 -1.70
N ARG A 95 12.89 0.81 -2.10
CA ARG A 95 12.59 2.07 -2.81
C ARG A 95 12.17 3.21 -1.87
N GLY A 96 12.23 3.00 -0.56
CA GLY A 96 11.98 4.00 0.47
C GLY A 96 10.58 4.01 1.05
N ALA A 97 9.75 2.98 0.81
CA ALA A 97 8.45 2.89 1.46
C ALA A 97 8.64 2.64 2.96
N GLU A 98 8.12 3.53 3.80
CA GLU A 98 8.21 3.43 5.27
C GLU A 98 7.19 2.43 5.83
N ILE A 99 6.06 2.27 5.12
CA ILE A 99 4.99 1.34 5.49
C ILE A 99 4.62 0.51 4.25
N ILE A 100 4.40 -0.78 4.46
CA ILE A 100 3.85 -1.69 3.46
C ILE A 100 2.45 -2.07 3.90
N ASP A 101 1.48 -1.79 3.04
CA ASP A 101 0.07 -2.13 3.26
C ASP A 101 -0.33 -3.30 2.35
N ILE A 102 -1.16 -4.22 2.85
CA ILE A 102 -1.60 -5.39 2.09
C ILE A 102 -3.10 -5.29 1.84
N ASN A 103 -3.50 -5.29 0.57
CA ASN A 103 -4.90 -5.19 0.21
C ASN A 103 -5.64 -6.52 0.42
N PHE A 104 -6.32 -6.63 1.56
CA PHE A 104 -7.33 -7.67 1.82
C PHE A 104 -8.77 -7.12 1.81
N GLY A 105 -8.99 -5.95 1.20
CA GLY A 105 -10.28 -5.23 1.30
C GLY A 105 -11.04 -5.03 0.00
N CYS A 106 -10.38 -4.98 -1.15
CA CYS A 106 -11.02 -4.54 -2.40
C CYS A 106 -12.09 -5.55 -2.88
N PRO A 107 -13.37 -5.15 -3.06
CA PRO A 107 -14.42 -6.04 -3.55
C PRO A 107 -14.58 -6.03 -5.07
N ALA A 108 -13.75 -5.28 -5.80
CA ALA A 108 -13.89 -5.14 -7.25
C ALA A 108 -13.78 -6.51 -7.94
N LYS A 109 -14.72 -6.83 -8.84
CA LYS A 109 -14.82 -8.15 -9.49
C LYS A 109 -13.50 -8.63 -10.11
N LYS A 110 -12.73 -7.72 -10.72
CA LYS A 110 -11.41 -8.04 -11.32
C LYS A 110 -10.34 -8.50 -10.32
N ILE A 111 -10.47 -8.09 -9.05
CA ILE A 111 -9.55 -8.43 -7.96
C ILE A 111 -10.02 -9.71 -7.29
N VAL A 112 -11.30 -9.79 -6.92
CA VAL A 112 -11.92 -10.96 -6.31
C VAL A 112 -11.81 -12.21 -7.21
N ARG A 113 -11.94 -12.07 -8.53
CA ARG A 113 -11.76 -13.18 -9.50
C ARG A 113 -10.34 -13.78 -9.50
N LYS A 114 -9.34 -13.02 -9.05
CA LYS A 114 -7.96 -13.50 -8.89
C LYS A 114 -7.71 -14.05 -7.47
N ALA A 115 -8.77 -14.27 -6.70
CA ALA A 115 -8.72 -14.64 -5.28
C ALA A 115 -7.94 -13.63 -4.41
N ALA A 116 -7.87 -12.36 -4.81
CA ALA A 116 -7.20 -11.28 -4.08
C ALA A 116 -8.21 -10.29 -3.46
N GLY A 117 -7.73 -9.28 -2.72
CA GLY A 117 -8.60 -8.28 -2.09
C GLY A 117 -9.47 -8.92 -1.01
N SER A 118 -10.76 -8.57 -0.94
CA SER A 118 -11.67 -9.12 0.07
C SER A 118 -11.91 -10.62 -0.04
N ALA A 119 -11.58 -11.25 -1.18
CA ALA A 119 -11.64 -12.69 -1.33
C ALA A 119 -10.67 -13.43 -0.39
N LEU A 120 -9.49 -12.84 -0.13
CA LEU A 120 -8.47 -13.44 0.75
C LEU A 120 -8.94 -13.56 2.20
N MET A 121 -9.87 -12.73 2.62
CA MET A 121 -10.44 -12.80 3.98
C MET A 121 -11.27 -14.07 4.22
N ARG A 122 -11.55 -14.87 3.17
CA ARG A 122 -12.16 -16.20 3.31
C ARG A 122 -11.14 -17.31 3.58
N ASP A 123 -9.86 -17.02 3.37
CA ASP A 123 -8.74 -17.95 3.55
C ASP A 123 -7.71 -17.34 4.51
N VAL A 124 -8.05 -17.40 5.81
CA VAL A 124 -7.19 -16.89 6.90
C VAL A 124 -5.80 -17.54 6.89
N PRO A 125 -5.64 -18.86 6.66
CA PRO A 125 -4.32 -19.47 6.49
C PRO A 125 -3.47 -18.79 5.41
N LEU A 126 -4.02 -18.58 4.20
CA LEU A 126 -3.28 -17.92 3.12
C LEU A 126 -2.95 -16.46 3.44
N ALA A 127 -3.92 -15.70 3.97
CA ALA A 127 -3.69 -14.31 4.38
C ALA A 127 -2.56 -14.22 5.43
N THR A 128 -2.52 -15.16 6.37
CA THR A 128 -1.46 -15.26 7.39
C THR A 128 -0.11 -15.62 6.79
N ALA A 129 -0.08 -16.53 5.81
CA ALA A 129 1.15 -16.87 5.10
C ALA A 129 1.72 -15.67 4.34
N ILE A 130 0.86 -14.88 3.69
CA ILE A 130 1.24 -13.64 3.00
C ILE A 130 1.81 -12.61 3.98
N MET A 131 1.22 -12.43 5.17
CA MET A 131 1.73 -11.48 6.17
C MET A 131 3.06 -11.89 6.80
N LYS A 132 3.40 -13.20 6.80
CA LYS A 132 4.64 -13.73 7.38
C LYS A 132 5.83 -13.68 6.42
N ALA A 133 5.57 -13.67 5.11
CA ALA A 133 6.57 -13.67 4.05
C ALA A 133 7.20 -12.28 3.85
#